data_AF-A0A812X4V5-F1
#
_entry.id   AF-A0A812X4V5-F1
#
_cell.length_a   1.000
_cell.length_b   1.000
_cell.length_c   1.000
_cell.angle_alpha   90.00
_cell.angle_beta   90.00
_cell.angle_gamma   90.00
#
_symmetry.space_group_name_H-M   'P 1'
#
loop_
_entity.id
_entity.type
_entity.pdbx_description
1 polymer ?
#
loop_
_entity_poly.entity_id
_entity_poly.type
_entity_poly.pdbx_seq_one_letter_code
_entity_poly.pdbx_strand_id
1 'polypeptide(L)'
;MMLTMALAALGFAHVQAGKLAVVRVFSTDEEVMLLNASSTLWSTVGPCTSKPSSMIDLILVYSKDLSSNSMASEVVMDLETTFSNNASSWVNCFAEIKNMSAMLNPEQDVYDSNGYTTNKHWVSGPNSVFKSIVDAMYTGPFKGMYDSFFLMEMDAVPIKAGWLDQFETEALEMPSQNMAVRGSQYLGDKWDLFKHMMPEYLVEHINGNAIYNLQHNWTQYLHNTFTASGSNNMMEEMAFDVAYAMITMGAMSGEAPFAAAWTEAGGTNTTYNPMSMLVGNYANTLLNTSYEFPSFIRHGSSKNLFENLPDADVTLVVAYFDMQGHLRETIPTNHPFKKIVGLTYFSQTSTTEEIPAPGGNVTLKMEQATKEPYYHLCEAASKVDTKWFALTDNYHIVKAPVSILMETMDKPVLPYVLKGSRYCGERPNCKASMEQAEDLFSIDLMYHHDKYEVLYKTADAIQFCAAWDVATQGKGWSNCSLSFGPTADDYIAWKISSPSFNVSNEFTPKDKTRYGWRAWTSLWNPAPVDDRQCSTTLYGIKEYLETLGNISKCAVDYVENSSGCIGDTTCMWRPMFESGVCMLNPKST
;
A
#
# COMPACT_ATOMS: atom_id res chain seq x y z
N MET A 1 -32.22 -19.05 33.74
CA MET A 1 -31.44 -18.10 34.56
C MET A 1 -31.41 -16.79 33.80
N MET A 2 -32.28 -15.85 34.16
CA MET A 2 -32.38 -14.53 33.52
C MET A 2 -31.27 -13.64 34.07
N LEU A 3 -30.42 -13.09 33.19
CA LEU A 3 -29.49 -12.04 33.55
C LEU A 3 -30.06 -10.70 33.04
N THR A 4 -30.61 -9.93 33.96
CA THR A 4 -31.03 -8.54 33.78
C THR A 4 -29.79 -7.67 33.61
N MET A 5 -29.59 -7.09 32.41
CA MET A 5 -28.64 -6.00 32.20
C MET A 5 -29.18 -4.72 32.84
N ALA A 6 -28.48 -4.25 33.87
CA ALA A 6 -28.70 -2.92 34.44
C ALA A 6 -28.07 -1.87 33.49
N LEU A 7 -28.90 -1.03 32.89
CA LEU A 7 -28.47 0.24 32.32
C LEU A 7 -28.01 1.15 33.47
N ALA A 8 -26.70 1.33 33.61
CA ALA A 8 -26.15 2.44 34.37
C ALA A 8 -26.27 3.71 33.53
N ALA A 9 -27.15 4.62 33.95
CA ALA A 9 -27.21 5.98 33.43
C ALA A 9 -25.95 6.74 33.86
N LEU A 10 -24.94 6.76 32.99
CA LEU A 10 -23.83 7.71 33.07
C LEU A 10 -24.37 9.09 32.71
N GLY A 11 -24.24 10.04 33.63
CA GLY A 11 -24.61 11.42 33.40
C GLY A 11 -23.84 11.98 32.21
N PHE A 12 -24.57 12.37 31.16
CA PHE A 12 -24.01 13.18 30.07
C PHE A 12 -23.55 14.50 30.66
N ALA A 13 -22.25 14.63 30.94
CA ALA A 13 -21.62 15.94 30.96
C ALA A 13 -21.97 16.59 29.61
N HIS A 14 -22.55 17.80 29.64
CA HIS A 14 -22.69 18.60 28.42
C HIS A 14 -21.30 18.79 27.83
N VAL A 15 -20.98 18.00 26.79
CA VAL A 15 -19.81 18.22 25.97
C VAL A 15 -20.04 19.57 25.31
N GLN A 16 -19.22 20.55 25.65
CA GLN A 16 -19.29 21.88 25.06
C GLN A 16 -19.02 21.73 23.56
N ALA A 17 -19.89 22.30 22.72
CA ALA A 17 -19.68 22.32 21.27
C ALA A 17 -18.31 22.92 20.95
N GLY A 18 -17.49 22.17 20.21
CA GLY A 18 -16.15 22.59 19.82
C GLY A 18 -16.17 23.52 18.61
N LYS A 19 -15.07 24.23 18.40
CA LYS A 19 -14.79 24.93 17.13
C LYS A 19 -13.74 24.14 16.36
N LEU A 20 -14.13 23.51 15.28
CA LEU A 20 -13.32 22.56 14.54
C LEU A 20 -13.10 23.04 13.10
N ALA A 21 -12.01 22.60 12.47
CA ALA A 21 -11.75 22.84 11.06
C ALA A 21 -11.32 21.56 10.34
N VAL A 22 -11.79 21.38 9.11
CA VAL A 22 -11.17 20.48 8.13
C VAL A 22 -10.31 21.32 7.21
N VAL A 23 -9.02 21.03 7.14
CA VAL A 23 -8.06 21.75 6.30
C VAL A 23 -7.74 20.91 5.08
N ARG A 24 -8.21 21.34 3.91
CA ARG A 24 -8.05 20.65 2.62
C ARG A 24 -6.97 21.35 1.79
N VAL A 25 -5.84 20.68 1.61
CA VAL A 25 -4.67 21.21 0.90
C VAL A 25 -4.67 20.76 -0.56
N PHE A 26 -4.27 21.63 -1.48
CA PHE A 26 -4.09 21.32 -2.90
C PHE A 26 -2.98 22.22 -3.51
N SER A 27 -2.21 21.70 -4.47
CA SER A 27 -1.05 22.38 -5.08
C SER A 27 -1.02 22.24 -6.60
N THR A 28 -1.12 21.00 -7.09
CA THR A 28 -0.96 20.66 -8.51
C THR A 28 -2.27 20.74 -9.30
N ASP A 29 -2.20 20.83 -10.63
CA ASP A 29 -3.39 20.80 -11.49
C ASP A 29 -4.22 19.51 -11.28
N GLU A 30 -3.56 18.37 -11.04
CA GLU A 30 -4.25 17.11 -10.71
C GLU A 30 -5.03 17.24 -9.38
N GLU A 31 -4.43 17.85 -8.37
CA GLU A 31 -5.07 18.09 -7.07
C GLU A 31 -6.21 19.11 -7.15
N VAL A 32 -6.10 20.14 -7.98
CA VAL A 32 -7.19 21.07 -8.27
C VAL A 32 -8.39 20.31 -8.87
N MET A 33 -8.14 19.40 -9.81
CA MET A 33 -9.20 18.56 -10.39
C MET A 33 -9.81 17.59 -9.37
N LEU A 34 -9.01 17.02 -8.47
CA LEU A 34 -9.50 16.17 -7.37
C LEU A 34 -10.34 16.98 -6.36
N LEU A 35 -10.01 18.24 -6.12
CA LEU A 35 -10.80 19.13 -5.26
C LEU A 35 -12.17 19.41 -5.90
N ASN A 36 -12.20 19.70 -7.20
CA ASN A 36 -13.44 19.88 -7.94
C ASN A 36 -14.35 18.63 -7.83
N ALA A 37 -13.77 17.44 -8.01
CA ALA A 37 -14.49 16.17 -7.89
C ALA A 37 -14.99 15.86 -6.47
N SER A 38 -14.41 16.48 -5.43
CA SER A 38 -14.78 16.23 -4.03
C SER A 38 -16.21 16.64 -3.72
N SER A 39 -16.74 17.68 -4.38
CA SER A 39 -18.13 18.13 -4.22
C SER A 39 -19.14 17.02 -4.58
N THR A 40 -18.88 16.30 -5.68
CA THR A 40 -19.70 15.18 -6.16
C THR A 40 -19.55 13.97 -5.23
N LEU A 41 -18.32 13.70 -4.79
CA LEU A 41 -18.05 12.63 -3.83
C LEU A 41 -18.77 12.86 -2.50
N TRP A 42 -18.78 14.08 -1.95
CA TRP A 42 -19.47 14.39 -0.70
C TRP A 42 -20.99 14.32 -0.84
N SER A 43 -21.53 14.46 -2.05
CA SER A 43 -22.96 14.20 -2.29
C SER A 43 -23.31 12.70 -2.23
N THR A 44 -22.39 11.80 -2.58
CA THR A 44 -22.61 10.34 -2.52
C THR A 44 -22.20 9.75 -1.18
N VAL A 45 -21.10 10.23 -0.62
CA VAL A 45 -20.55 9.88 0.70
C VAL A 45 -20.69 11.11 1.61
N GLY A 46 -21.91 11.28 2.13
CA GLY A 46 -22.31 12.45 2.93
C GLY A 46 -21.39 12.72 4.12
N PRO A 47 -20.88 13.97 4.31
CA PRO A 47 -19.98 14.28 5.42
C PRO A 47 -20.55 14.04 6.81
N CYS A 48 -21.81 14.39 7.02
CA CYS A 48 -22.49 14.21 8.29
C CYS A 48 -23.82 13.47 8.09
N THR A 49 -24.22 12.65 9.06
CA THR A 49 -25.54 12.00 9.07
C THR A 49 -26.62 12.92 9.63
N SER A 50 -26.21 13.84 10.48
CA SER A 50 -27.04 14.91 11.05
C SER A 50 -26.19 16.16 11.21
N LYS A 51 -26.82 17.32 11.42
CA LYS A 51 -26.06 18.56 11.60
C LYS A 51 -25.11 18.43 12.81
N PRO A 52 -23.79 18.66 12.64
CA PRO A 52 -22.82 18.57 13.73
C PRO A 52 -23.20 19.48 14.90
N SER A 53 -22.86 19.05 16.12
CA SER A 53 -23.12 19.88 17.31
C SER A 53 -22.11 21.02 17.45
N SER A 54 -20.91 20.79 16.92
CA SER A 54 -19.77 21.69 16.83
C SER A 54 -19.85 22.57 15.58
N MET A 55 -19.20 23.72 15.65
CA MET A 55 -18.97 24.56 14.47
C MET A 55 -17.79 23.95 13.70
N ILE A 56 -18.06 23.39 12.52
CA ILE A 56 -17.02 22.80 11.67
C ILE A 56 -16.87 23.64 10.40
N ASP A 57 -15.72 24.28 10.21
CA ASP A 57 -15.40 25.01 8.98
C ASP A 57 -14.59 24.13 8.01
N LEU A 58 -14.74 24.38 6.71
CA LEU A 58 -13.86 23.84 5.67
C LEU A 58 -12.87 24.93 5.24
N ILE A 59 -11.57 24.70 5.42
CA ILE A 59 -10.51 25.62 5.02
C ILE A 59 -9.77 25.04 3.82
N LEU A 60 -9.87 25.72 2.68
CA LEU A 60 -9.18 25.38 1.44
C LEU A 60 -7.81 26.08 1.40
N VAL A 61 -6.73 25.31 1.31
CA VAL A 61 -5.36 25.84 1.34
C VAL A 61 -4.65 25.52 0.03
N TYR A 62 -4.39 26.56 -0.76
CA TYR A 62 -3.59 26.44 -1.97
C TYR A 62 -2.11 26.66 -1.65
N SER A 63 -1.21 25.82 -2.16
CA SER A 63 0.23 25.94 -1.82
C SER A 63 0.85 27.23 -2.37
N LYS A 64 0.40 27.69 -3.54
CA LYS A 64 0.86 28.93 -4.20
C LYS A 64 -0.10 30.07 -3.93
N ASP A 65 0.09 31.18 -4.63
CA ASP A 65 -0.86 32.29 -4.66
C ASP A 65 -2.12 31.90 -5.47
N LEU A 66 -3.24 31.72 -4.78
CA LEU A 66 -4.53 31.34 -5.38
C LEU A 66 -5.00 32.37 -6.40
N SER A 67 -4.72 33.66 -6.18
CA SER A 67 -5.13 34.73 -7.10
C SER A 67 -4.38 34.69 -8.43
N SER A 68 -3.23 34.01 -8.47
CA SER A 68 -2.40 33.87 -9.66
C SER A 68 -2.74 32.65 -10.53
N ASN A 69 -3.52 31.69 -10.00
CA ASN A 69 -3.91 30.48 -10.72
C ASN A 69 -5.43 30.48 -10.99
N SER A 70 -5.80 30.76 -12.24
CA SER A 70 -7.21 30.86 -12.63
C SER A 70 -7.99 29.56 -12.44
N MET A 71 -7.38 28.39 -12.71
CA MET A 71 -8.04 27.10 -12.55
C MET A 71 -8.33 26.80 -11.08
N ALA A 72 -7.33 27.00 -10.21
CA ALA A 72 -7.49 26.82 -8.77
C ALA A 72 -8.53 27.80 -8.20
N SER A 73 -8.48 29.06 -8.61
CA SER A 73 -9.44 30.09 -8.18
C SER A 73 -10.86 29.78 -8.63
N GLU A 74 -11.06 29.29 -9.86
CA GLU A 74 -12.37 28.92 -10.38
C GLU A 74 -13.00 27.77 -9.57
N VAL A 75 -12.23 26.72 -9.29
CA VAL A 75 -12.71 25.58 -8.47
C VAL A 75 -13.08 26.02 -7.05
N VAL A 76 -12.30 26.90 -6.43
CA VAL A 76 -12.64 27.44 -5.09
C VAL A 76 -13.92 28.27 -5.14
N MET A 77 -14.08 29.15 -6.13
CA MET A 77 -15.29 29.96 -6.29
C MET A 77 -16.53 29.10 -6.56
N ASP A 78 -16.40 28.01 -7.30
CA ASP A 78 -17.49 27.07 -7.57
C ASP A 78 -17.94 26.34 -6.30
N LEU A 79 -17.00 25.94 -5.44
CA LEU A 79 -17.31 25.35 -4.13
C LEU A 79 -18.00 26.35 -3.20
N GLU A 80 -17.50 27.58 -3.12
CA GLU A 80 -18.10 28.66 -2.32
C GLU A 80 -19.50 29.04 -2.83
N THR A 81 -19.70 29.05 -4.15
CA THR A 81 -21.00 29.29 -4.78
C THR A 81 -21.97 28.16 -4.49
N THR A 82 -21.52 26.90 -4.57
CA THR A 82 -22.32 25.71 -4.23
C THR A 82 -22.76 25.75 -2.77
N PHE A 83 -21.87 26.14 -1.87
CA PHE A 83 -22.14 26.33 -0.45
C PHE A 83 -23.15 27.45 -0.19
N SER A 84 -22.91 28.63 -0.76
CA SER A 84 -23.76 29.82 -0.57
C SER A 84 -25.18 29.64 -1.09
N ASN A 85 -25.34 28.88 -2.18
CA ASN A 85 -26.65 28.57 -2.77
C ASN A 85 -27.37 27.40 -2.08
N ASN A 86 -26.74 26.77 -1.08
CA ASN A 86 -27.22 25.52 -0.45
C ASN A 86 -27.61 24.45 -1.49
N ALA A 87 -26.79 24.33 -2.55
CA ALA A 87 -27.12 23.55 -3.74
C ALA A 87 -26.89 22.04 -3.58
N SER A 88 -26.32 21.60 -2.45
CA SER A 88 -26.03 20.19 -2.16
C SER A 88 -26.21 19.87 -0.69
N SER A 89 -26.56 18.62 -0.36
CA SER A 89 -26.84 18.21 1.02
C SER A 89 -25.63 18.38 1.96
N TRP A 90 -24.41 18.17 1.46
CA TRP A 90 -23.18 18.21 2.25
C TRP A 90 -22.88 19.59 2.85
N VAL A 91 -23.38 20.66 2.24
CA VAL A 91 -23.10 22.04 2.68
C VAL A 91 -23.65 22.31 4.08
N ASN A 92 -24.71 21.61 4.48
CA ASN A 92 -25.32 21.75 5.81
C ASN A 92 -24.46 21.15 6.94
N CYS A 93 -23.42 20.41 6.58
CA CYS A 93 -22.47 19.84 7.53
C CYS A 93 -21.34 20.80 7.92
N PHE A 94 -21.12 21.86 7.14
CA PHE A 94 -20.11 22.87 7.43
C PHE A 94 -20.78 24.20 7.83
N ALA A 95 -20.12 24.95 8.72
CA ALA A 95 -20.58 26.27 9.13
C ALA A 95 -20.13 27.35 8.15
N GLU A 96 -18.90 27.26 7.63
CA GLU A 96 -18.33 28.20 6.67
C GLU A 96 -17.29 27.50 5.77
N ILE A 97 -17.11 28.03 4.56
CA ILE A 97 -15.94 27.74 3.71
C ILE A 97 -15.01 28.95 3.75
N LYS A 98 -13.74 28.71 4.08
CA LYS A 98 -12.67 29.70 4.08
C LYS A 98 -11.58 29.25 3.13
N ASN A 99 -10.77 30.18 2.64
CA ASN A 99 -9.60 29.85 1.84
C ASN A 99 -8.37 30.68 2.26
N MET A 100 -7.18 30.13 2.01
CA MET A 100 -5.92 30.86 2.14
C MET A 100 -4.87 30.32 1.15
N SER A 101 -3.83 31.11 0.93
CA SER A 101 -2.64 30.75 0.14
C SER A 101 -1.44 30.57 1.05
N ALA A 102 -0.66 29.50 0.87
CA ALA A 102 0.61 29.30 1.57
C ALA A 102 1.75 30.13 0.95
N MET A 103 1.53 30.72 -0.23
CA MET A 103 2.43 31.66 -0.91
C MET A 103 3.83 31.09 -1.18
N LEU A 104 3.93 29.79 -1.44
CA LEU A 104 5.21 29.16 -1.78
C LEU A 104 5.68 29.58 -3.18
N ASN A 105 6.97 29.87 -3.31
CA ASN A 105 7.61 30.07 -4.61
C ASN A 105 7.95 28.71 -5.26
N PRO A 106 8.27 28.67 -6.56
CA PRO A 106 8.59 27.41 -7.25
C PRO A 106 9.75 26.61 -6.65
N GLU A 107 10.71 27.29 -6.01
CA GLU A 107 11.85 26.65 -5.35
C GLU A 107 11.46 25.98 -4.02
N GLN A 108 10.40 26.44 -3.38
CA GLN A 108 9.83 25.89 -2.14
C GLN A 108 8.75 24.86 -2.42
N ASP A 109 7.95 25.07 -3.47
CA ASP A 109 6.82 24.21 -3.85
C ASP A 109 7.29 22.95 -4.61
N VAL A 110 8.24 22.23 -4.02
CA VAL A 110 8.80 21.01 -4.60
C VAL A 110 8.00 19.80 -4.11
N TYR A 111 7.29 19.17 -5.04
CA TYR A 111 6.57 17.91 -4.86
C TYR A 111 7.24 16.83 -5.70
N ASP A 112 8.36 16.31 -5.23
CA ASP A 112 9.10 15.28 -5.95
C ASP A 112 8.77 13.89 -5.42
N SER A 113 7.86 13.21 -6.10
CA SER A 113 7.46 11.85 -5.75
C SER A 113 8.56 10.79 -5.98
N ASN A 114 9.66 11.14 -6.66
CA ASN A 114 10.87 10.33 -6.80
C ASN A 114 12.01 10.78 -5.86
N GLY A 115 11.79 11.89 -5.15
CA GLY A 115 12.84 12.64 -4.48
C GLY A 115 13.46 11.92 -3.28
N TYR A 116 12.74 11.01 -2.63
CA TYR A 116 13.31 10.23 -1.52
C TYR A 116 14.61 9.47 -1.87
N THR A 117 14.85 9.20 -3.16
CA THR A 117 16.08 8.55 -3.65
C THR A 117 17.13 9.50 -4.23
N THR A 118 16.75 10.68 -4.69
CA THR A 118 17.59 11.53 -5.55
C THR A 118 17.64 13.00 -5.13
N ASN A 119 16.64 13.48 -4.40
CA ASN A 119 16.51 14.85 -3.95
C ASN A 119 16.22 14.92 -2.46
N LYS A 120 17.21 15.32 -1.67
CA LYS A 120 17.06 15.48 -0.22
C LYS A 120 15.94 16.44 0.19
N HIS A 121 15.57 17.40 -0.67
CA HIS A 121 14.59 18.45 -0.38
C HIS A 121 13.15 18.09 -0.79
N TRP A 122 12.86 16.81 -1.04
CA TRP A 122 11.58 16.34 -1.60
C TRP A 122 10.35 16.63 -0.74
N VAL A 123 10.53 16.90 0.56
CA VAL A 123 9.46 17.23 1.52
C VAL A 123 9.26 18.73 1.75
N SER A 124 10.11 19.58 1.16
CA SER A 124 10.13 21.02 1.45
C SER A 124 8.81 21.73 1.16
N GLY A 125 8.13 21.38 0.06
CA GLY A 125 6.81 21.91 -0.30
C GLY A 125 5.74 21.54 0.72
N PRO A 126 5.42 20.24 0.88
CA PRO A 126 4.45 19.79 1.88
C PRO A 126 4.70 20.33 3.29
N ASN A 127 5.96 20.31 3.76
CA ASN A 127 6.33 20.84 5.08
C ASN A 127 6.09 22.35 5.18
N SER A 128 6.37 23.12 4.13
CA SER A 128 6.14 24.56 4.12
C SER A 128 4.65 24.90 4.10
N VAL A 129 3.83 24.12 3.39
CA VAL A 129 2.36 24.27 3.46
C VAL A 129 1.84 23.97 4.85
N PHE A 130 2.26 22.86 5.45
CA PHE A 130 1.87 22.50 6.82
C PHE A 130 2.28 23.60 7.82
N LYS A 131 3.52 24.11 7.70
CA LYS A 131 3.98 25.26 8.50
C LYS A 131 3.05 26.47 8.33
N SER A 132 2.70 26.86 7.10
CA SER A 132 1.80 27.99 6.84
C SER A 132 0.42 27.80 7.47
N ILE A 133 -0.11 26.57 7.45
CA ILE A 133 -1.39 26.23 8.11
C ILE A 133 -1.28 26.44 9.62
N VAL A 134 -0.27 25.83 10.25
CA VAL A 134 -0.13 25.88 11.71
C VAL A 134 0.21 27.30 12.20
N ASP A 135 1.00 28.06 11.43
CA ASP A 135 1.26 29.49 11.70
C ASP A 135 -0.05 30.30 11.64
N ALA A 136 -0.91 30.04 10.66
CA ALA A 136 -2.21 30.69 10.55
C ALA A 136 -3.11 30.39 11.76
N MET A 137 -3.04 29.16 12.30
CA MET A 137 -3.79 28.72 13.47
C MET A 137 -3.28 29.29 14.81
N TYR A 138 -1.96 29.45 14.98
CA TYR A 138 -1.40 29.95 16.26
C TYR A 138 -1.13 31.45 16.29
N THR A 139 -0.76 32.05 15.15
CA THR A 139 -0.25 33.43 15.10
C THR A 139 -0.90 34.30 14.03
N GLY A 140 -1.53 33.68 13.03
CA GLY A 140 -2.11 34.37 11.88
C GLY A 140 -3.64 34.54 11.95
N PRO A 141 -4.31 34.52 10.78
CA PRO A 141 -5.72 34.93 10.67
C PRO A 141 -6.71 34.02 11.41
N PHE A 142 -6.33 32.79 11.75
CA PHE A 142 -7.19 31.82 12.44
C PHE A 142 -6.87 31.69 13.93
N LYS A 143 -6.04 32.57 14.49
CA LYS A 143 -5.64 32.53 15.89
C LYS A 143 -6.83 32.51 16.84
N GLY A 144 -6.92 31.45 17.65
CA GLY A 144 -7.97 31.28 18.66
C GLY A 144 -9.37 31.02 18.09
N MET A 145 -9.48 30.74 16.78
CA MET A 145 -10.75 30.40 16.14
C MET A 145 -11.14 28.93 16.34
N TYR A 146 -10.15 28.03 16.42
CA TYR A 146 -10.37 26.59 16.45
C TYR A 146 -9.70 25.93 17.66
N ASP A 147 -10.34 24.91 18.19
CA ASP A 147 -9.83 24.04 19.24
C ASP A 147 -8.96 22.92 18.63
N SER A 148 -9.34 22.43 17.46
CA SER A 148 -8.63 21.39 16.73
C SER A 148 -8.89 21.51 15.23
N PHE A 149 -7.96 21.00 14.41
CA PHE A 149 -8.19 20.84 12.98
C PHE A 149 -7.77 19.46 12.51
N PHE A 150 -8.47 18.94 11.50
CA PHE A 150 -8.08 17.74 10.75
C PHE A 150 -7.39 18.17 9.46
N LEU A 151 -6.12 17.78 9.28
CA LEU A 151 -5.45 17.95 7.99
C LEU A 151 -5.91 16.83 7.05
N MET A 152 -6.41 17.20 5.89
CA MET A 152 -6.99 16.28 4.92
C MET A 152 -6.38 16.53 3.54
N GLU A 153 -5.23 15.93 3.27
CA GLU A 153 -4.52 15.97 1.99
C GLU A 153 -5.34 15.31 0.86
N MET A 154 -5.04 15.61 -0.41
CA MET A 154 -5.92 15.26 -1.53
C MET A 154 -6.18 13.77 -1.71
N ASP A 155 -5.24 12.91 -1.30
CA ASP A 155 -5.37 11.47 -1.35
C ASP A 155 -6.01 10.86 -0.08
N ALA A 156 -6.44 11.69 0.87
CA ALA A 156 -7.42 11.32 1.89
C ALA A 156 -8.84 11.43 1.31
N VAL A 157 -9.47 10.28 1.11
CA VAL A 157 -10.76 10.14 0.40
C VAL A 157 -11.80 9.54 1.36
N PRO A 158 -12.94 10.23 1.60
CA PRO A 158 -14.04 9.65 2.36
C PRO A 158 -14.64 8.44 1.64
N ILE A 159 -14.85 7.37 2.39
CA ILE A 159 -15.38 6.08 1.90
C ILE A 159 -16.61 5.62 2.68
N LYS A 160 -16.92 6.27 3.82
CA LYS A 160 -18.15 6.06 4.60
C LYS A 160 -18.83 7.39 4.88
N ALA A 161 -20.16 7.40 4.83
CA ALA A 161 -20.94 8.57 5.24
C ALA A 161 -20.80 8.83 6.74
N GLY A 162 -20.97 10.08 7.18
CA GLY A 162 -20.83 10.48 8.59
C GLY A 162 -19.37 10.65 9.05
N TRP A 163 -18.43 10.84 8.13
CA TRP A 163 -17.02 11.01 8.47
C TRP A 163 -16.74 12.29 9.29
N LEU A 164 -17.54 13.35 9.15
CA LEU A 164 -17.47 14.52 10.05
C LEU A 164 -18.03 14.23 11.44
N ASP A 165 -19.02 13.35 11.57
CA ASP A 165 -19.55 12.94 12.87
C ASP A 165 -18.45 12.20 13.66
N GLN A 166 -17.69 11.35 12.97
CA GLN A 166 -16.52 10.68 13.53
C GLN A 166 -15.39 11.67 13.86
N PHE A 167 -15.11 12.65 12.98
CA PHE A 167 -14.14 13.70 13.27
C PHE A 167 -14.51 14.51 14.51
N GLU A 168 -15.76 14.96 14.62
CA GLU A 168 -16.27 15.69 15.77
C GLU A 168 -16.10 14.87 17.06
N THR A 169 -16.51 13.60 17.02
CA THR A 169 -16.38 12.68 18.16
C THR A 169 -14.92 12.56 18.61
N GLU A 170 -14.01 12.27 17.68
CA GLU A 170 -12.60 12.09 18.03
C GLU A 170 -11.96 13.37 18.55
N ALA A 171 -12.26 14.52 17.93
CA ALA A 171 -11.72 15.82 18.33
C ALA A 171 -12.19 16.24 19.74
N LEU A 172 -13.46 16.01 20.08
CA LEU A 172 -14.01 16.35 21.40
C LEU A 172 -13.49 15.43 22.52
N GLU A 173 -13.06 14.21 22.18
CA GLU A 173 -12.42 13.30 23.14
C GLU A 173 -10.98 13.71 23.47
N MET A 174 -10.25 14.30 22.52
CA MET A 174 -8.81 14.58 22.64
C MET A 174 -8.42 15.33 23.92
N PRO A 175 -9.11 16.41 24.34
CA PRO A 175 -8.76 17.12 25.58
C PRO A 175 -8.87 16.23 26.82
N SER A 176 -9.95 15.45 26.93
CA SER A 176 -10.19 14.59 28.10
C SER A 176 -9.20 13.43 28.21
N GLN A 177 -8.64 13.00 27.09
CA GLN A 177 -7.65 11.92 27.00
C GLN A 177 -6.21 12.44 26.84
N ASN A 178 -6.00 13.75 27.03
CA ASN A 178 -4.69 14.40 26.96
C ASN A 178 -3.96 14.13 25.64
N MET A 179 -4.69 14.19 24.52
CA MET A 179 -4.15 13.96 23.18
C MET A 179 -3.76 15.28 22.51
N ALA A 180 -2.56 15.32 21.92
CA ALA A 180 -2.06 16.40 21.10
C ALA A 180 -2.30 16.14 19.61
N VAL A 181 -1.99 14.92 19.17
CA VAL A 181 -2.17 14.47 17.79
C VAL A 181 -2.89 13.13 17.81
N ARG A 182 -3.92 12.98 16.96
CA ARG A 182 -4.64 11.72 16.77
C ARG A 182 -4.78 11.44 15.28
N GLY A 183 -4.35 10.27 14.83
CA GLY A 183 -4.44 9.90 13.42
C GLY A 183 -4.18 8.41 13.24
N SER A 184 -3.58 8.03 12.13
CA SER A 184 -3.33 6.64 11.77
C SER A 184 -1.87 6.38 11.43
N GLN A 185 -1.31 5.34 12.04
CA GLN A 185 -0.08 4.70 11.57
C GLN A 185 -0.30 3.98 10.25
N TYR A 186 0.78 3.64 9.56
CA TYR A 186 0.71 2.86 8.33
C TYR A 186 0.01 1.50 8.55
N LEU A 187 -1.18 1.35 7.96
CA LEU A 187 -2.01 0.14 8.01
C LEU A 187 -1.79 -0.77 6.80
N GLY A 188 -1.09 -0.30 5.77
CA GLY A 188 -0.71 -1.14 4.65
C GLY A 188 0.41 -2.14 5.00
N ASP A 189 0.90 -2.84 3.98
CA ASP A 189 1.79 -3.99 4.10
C ASP A 189 3.13 -3.84 3.36
N LYS A 190 3.35 -2.69 2.68
CA LYS A 190 4.57 -2.41 1.91
C LYS A 190 5.85 -2.65 2.72
N TRP A 191 5.80 -2.41 4.04
CA TRP A 191 6.96 -2.47 4.91
C TRP A 191 7.16 -3.81 5.59
N ASP A 192 6.22 -4.75 5.49
CA ASP A 192 6.18 -5.94 6.37
C ASP A 192 7.46 -6.76 6.34
N LEU A 193 8.08 -6.92 5.17
CA LEU A 193 9.33 -7.68 4.99
C LEU A 193 10.54 -7.06 5.69
N PHE A 194 10.57 -5.73 5.86
CA PHE A 194 11.73 -4.99 6.38
C PHE A 194 11.39 -4.07 7.54
N LYS A 195 10.15 -4.10 8.05
CA LYS A 195 9.65 -3.26 9.14
C LYS A 195 10.54 -3.34 10.38
N HIS A 196 11.05 -4.54 10.68
CA HIS A 196 11.95 -4.81 11.80
C HIS A 196 13.34 -4.18 11.66
N MET A 197 13.76 -3.80 10.44
CA MET A 197 15.02 -3.10 10.19
C MET A 197 14.87 -1.57 10.19
N MET A 198 13.62 -1.07 10.25
CA MET A 198 13.35 0.36 10.18
C MET A 198 13.43 1.00 11.57
N PRO A 199 13.86 2.27 11.67
CA PRO A 199 13.78 3.01 12.92
C PRO A 199 12.36 3.08 13.46
N GLU A 200 12.20 3.00 14.79
CA GLU A 200 10.89 2.98 15.46
C GLU A 200 10.03 4.19 15.09
N TYR A 201 10.62 5.39 15.05
CA TYR A 201 9.90 6.61 14.65
C TYR A 201 9.34 6.58 13.24
N LEU A 202 9.96 5.85 12.32
CA LEU A 202 9.46 5.70 10.96
C LEU A 202 8.32 4.69 10.91
N VAL A 203 8.38 3.65 11.73
CA VAL A 203 7.35 2.62 11.82
C VAL A 203 6.09 3.13 12.50
N GLU A 204 6.27 3.90 13.57
CA GLU A 204 5.22 4.25 14.52
C GLU A 204 4.68 5.68 14.32
N HIS A 205 5.16 6.43 13.31
CA HIS A 205 4.61 7.76 13.02
C HIS A 205 3.13 7.71 12.63
N ILE A 206 2.37 8.68 13.14
CA ILE A 206 1.06 9.05 12.62
C ILE A 206 1.30 9.81 11.32
N ASN A 207 0.63 9.45 10.24
CA ASN A 207 0.73 10.21 9.00
C ASN A 207 0.10 11.62 9.13
N GLY A 208 0.59 12.57 8.33
CA GLY A 208 0.10 13.95 8.29
C GLY A 208 -1.42 14.15 8.20
N ASN A 209 -2.16 13.20 7.63
CA ASN A 209 -3.63 13.18 7.67
C ASN A 209 -4.14 12.84 9.08
N ALA A 210 -4.09 13.81 9.99
CA ALA A 210 -4.39 13.65 11.40
C ALA A 210 -5.13 14.85 11.99
N ILE A 211 -5.71 14.64 13.17
CA ILE A 211 -6.31 15.68 14.01
C ILE A 211 -5.23 16.27 14.91
N TYR A 212 -5.10 17.59 14.87
CA TYR A 212 -4.17 18.36 15.69
C TYR A 212 -4.95 19.19 16.71
N ASN A 213 -4.74 18.90 18.00
CA ASN A 213 -5.34 19.66 19.09
C ASN A 213 -4.53 20.92 19.35
N LEU A 214 -5.07 22.07 18.95
CA LEU A 214 -4.42 23.36 19.06
C LEU A 214 -4.30 23.84 20.52
N GLN A 215 -5.14 23.32 21.41
CA GLN A 215 -5.13 23.65 22.84
C GLN A 215 -4.08 22.85 23.64
N HIS A 216 -3.46 21.83 23.05
CA HIS A 216 -2.46 21.01 23.73
C HIS A 216 -1.05 21.60 23.58
N ASN A 217 -0.36 21.84 24.70
CA ASN A 217 0.98 22.43 24.71
C ASN A 217 1.99 21.64 23.86
N TRP A 218 1.89 20.31 23.85
CA TRP A 218 2.73 19.45 23.01
C TRP A 218 2.59 19.73 21.50
N THR A 219 1.38 19.99 20.99
CA THR A 219 1.17 20.33 19.57
C THR A 219 1.95 21.59 19.19
N GLN A 220 1.91 22.60 20.06
CA GLN A 220 2.64 23.84 19.87
C GLN A 220 4.16 23.62 19.97
N TYR A 221 4.61 22.79 20.92
CA TYR A 221 6.02 22.45 21.07
C TYR A 221 6.58 21.76 19.83
N LEU A 222 5.85 20.79 19.27
CA LEU A 222 6.23 20.08 18.05
C LEU A 222 6.42 21.06 16.89
N HIS A 223 5.44 21.96 16.67
CA HIS A 223 5.52 22.99 15.63
C HIS A 223 6.72 23.92 15.79
N ASN A 224 6.90 24.46 17.00
CA ASN A 224 7.99 25.39 17.29
C ASN A 224 9.36 24.72 17.11
N THR A 225 9.50 23.45 17.50
CA THR A 225 10.75 22.69 17.38
C THR A 225 11.07 22.38 15.93
N PHE A 226 10.06 21.94 15.17
CA PHE A 226 10.19 21.63 13.75
C PHE A 226 10.58 22.85 12.92
N THR A 227 10.03 24.03 13.27
CA THR A 227 10.23 25.28 12.51
C THR A 227 11.34 26.19 13.05
N ALA A 228 12.02 25.80 14.14
CA ALA A 228 13.06 26.62 14.76
C ALA A 228 14.25 26.91 13.82
N SER A 229 14.81 28.11 13.93
CA SER A 229 16.02 28.51 13.18
C SER A 229 17.21 27.63 13.59
N GLY A 230 17.61 26.70 12.71
CA GLY A 230 18.60 25.65 12.99
C GLY A 230 18.08 24.24 12.69
N SER A 231 16.76 24.09 12.62
CA SER A 231 16.06 22.88 12.17
C SER A 231 15.85 22.85 10.64
N ASN A 232 16.54 23.70 9.87
CA ASN A 232 16.40 23.74 8.41
C ASN A 232 16.63 22.34 7.79
N ASN A 233 17.57 21.57 8.33
CA ASN A 233 17.79 20.19 7.90
C ASN A 233 16.55 19.29 8.14
N MET A 234 15.79 19.48 9.23
CA MET A 234 14.56 18.70 9.47
C MET A 234 13.44 19.10 8.52
N MET A 235 13.18 20.40 8.36
CA MET A 235 12.17 20.93 7.43
C MET A 235 12.45 20.55 5.97
N GLU A 236 13.72 20.41 5.61
CA GLU A 236 14.15 20.12 4.25
C GLU A 236 14.30 18.61 3.98
N GLU A 237 14.76 17.81 4.95
CA GLU A 237 15.12 16.40 4.73
C GLU A 237 14.11 15.39 5.31
N MET A 238 13.20 15.80 6.21
CA MET A 238 12.26 14.91 6.89
C MET A 238 10.82 15.42 6.82
N ALA A 239 9.89 14.55 6.46
CA ALA A 239 8.46 14.89 6.50
C ALA A 239 8.05 15.28 7.93
N PHE A 240 7.23 16.32 8.08
CA PHE A 240 6.88 16.89 9.38
C PHE A 240 6.27 15.86 10.35
N ASP A 241 5.50 14.90 9.83
CA ASP A 241 4.84 13.85 10.59
C ASP A 241 5.84 12.80 11.13
N VAL A 242 6.85 12.46 10.34
CA VAL A 242 8.01 11.66 10.77
C VAL A 242 8.85 12.42 11.81
N ALA A 243 9.06 13.72 11.61
CA ALA A 243 9.78 14.56 12.58
C ALA A 243 9.04 14.64 13.93
N TYR A 244 7.71 14.77 13.89
CA TYR A 244 6.87 14.78 15.10
C TYR A 244 6.96 13.45 15.87
N ALA A 245 6.96 12.32 15.15
CA ALA A 245 7.15 11.01 15.74
C ALA A 245 8.55 10.86 16.38
N MET A 246 9.61 11.28 15.67
CA MET A 246 10.98 11.24 16.18
C MET A 246 11.13 12.05 17.48
N ILE A 247 10.65 13.31 17.49
CA ILE A 247 10.68 14.17 18.68
C ILE A 247 9.89 13.55 19.82
N THR A 248 8.69 13.03 19.54
CA THR A 248 7.80 12.43 20.54
C THR A 248 8.39 11.17 21.15
N MET A 249 8.96 10.27 20.36
CA MET A 249 9.57 9.03 20.88
C MET A 249 10.85 9.31 21.65
N GLY A 250 11.67 10.27 21.19
CA GLY A 250 12.79 10.80 21.97
C GLY A 250 12.31 11.33 23.33
N ALA A 251 11.25 12.14 23.36
CA ALA A 251 10.64 12.62 24.60
C ALA A 251 10.16 11.48 25.53
N MET A 252 9.42 10.51 24.98
CA MET A 252 8.87 9.37 25.73
C MET A 252 9.95 8.46 26.32
N SER A 253 11.09 8.34 25.64
CA SER A 253 12.26 7.58 26.10
C SER A 253 13.14 8.36 27.08
N GLY A 254 12.81 9.61 27.38
CA GLY A 254 13.57 10.46 28.30
C GLY A 254 14.79 11.13 27.67
N GLU A 255 14.87 11.19 26.33
CA GLU A 255 15.97 11.82 25.61
C GLU A 255 15.94 13.36 25.77
N ALA A 256 17.09 13.94 26.09
CA ALA A 256 17.27 15.39 26.07
C ALA A 256 17.46 15.87 24.62
N PRO A 257 16.89 17.02 24.21
CA PRO A 257 16.23 18.03 25.05
C PRO A 257 14.72 17.84 25.25
N PHE A 258 14.11 16.81 24.66
CA PHE A 258 12.65 16.69 24.53
C PHE A 258 11.94 16.28 25.84
N ALA A 259 12.59 15.50 26.70
CA ALA A 259 11.98 14.96 27.92
C ALA A 259 11.42 16.02 28.89
N ALA A 260 12.12 17.15 29.01
CA ALA A 260 11.67 18.25 29.87
C ALA A 260 10.37 18.89 29.34
N ALA A 261 10.32 19.15 28.04
CA ALA A 261 9.14 19.71 27.38
C ALA A 261 7.96 18.74 27.39
N TRP A 262 8.21 17.44 27.26
CA TRP A 262 7.19 16.41 27.37
C TRP A 262 6.53 16.42 28.76
N THR A 263 7.35 16.50 29.81
CA THR A 263 6.86 16.59 31.18
C THR A 263 6.07 17.88 31.41
N GLU A 264 6.55 19.02 30.92
CA GLU A 264 5.88 20.32 31.03
C GLU A 264 4.53 20.35 30.28
N ALA A 265 4.46 19.69 29.12
CA ALA A 265 3.23 19.53 28.36
C ALA A 265 2.26 18.51 28.97
N GLY A 266 2.62 17.85 30.08
CA GLY A 266 1.83 16.79 30.70
C GLY A 266 1.75 15.51 29.86
N GLY A 267 2.75 15.25 29.01
CA GLY A 267 2.72 14.17 28.03
C GLY A 267 2.52 12.77 28.64
N THR A 268 1.66 11.99 28.02
CA THR A 268 1.32 10.60 28.36
C THR A 268 1.44 9.71 27.12
N ASN A 269 1.34 8.38 27.29
CA ASN A 269 1.30 7.45 26.17
C ASN A 269 0.12 7.66 25.21
N THR A 270 -0.89 8.46 25.58
CA THR A 270 -2.02 8.86 24.73
C THR A 270 -1.82 10.21 24.04
N THR A 271 -0.77 10.97 24.38
CA THR A 271 -0.56 12.31 23.80
C THR A 271 -0.32 12.28 22.29
N TYR A 272 0.27 11.21 21.77
CA TYR A 272 0.45 10.96 20.34
C TYR A 272 -0.22 9.64 19.98
N ASN A 273 -1.50 9.71 19.57
CA ASN A 273 -2.36 8.53 19.51
C ASN A 273 -2.62 8.05 18.07
N PRO A 274 -2.13 6.85 17.69
CA PRO A 274 -2.32 6.30 16.35
C PRO A 274 -3.68 5.59 16.14
N MET A 275 -4.55 5.60 17.14
CA MET A 275 -5.84 4.91 17.12
C MET A 275 -6.97 5.87 16.69
N SER A 276 -7.06 6.11 15.38
CA SER A 276 -8.17 6.81 14.75
C SER A 276 -9.07 5.85 13.97
N MET A 277 -10.38 6.05 14.08
CA MET A 277 -11.38 5.46 13.20
C MET A 277 -11.77 6.43 12.07
N LEU A 278 -11.49 7.73 12.24
CA LEU A 278 -11.70 8.73 11.19
C LEU A 278 -10.88 8.38 9.95
N VAL A 279 -9.58 8.17 10.09
CA VAL A 279 -8.65 8.00 8.98
C VAL A 279 -7.84 6.71 9.12
N GLY A 280 -7.62 6.03 7.99
CA GLY A 280 -6.74 4.86 7.89
C GLY A 280 -5.65 5.14 6.86
N ASN A 281 -4.38 4.98 7.25
CA ASN A 281 -3.24 5.25 6.38
C ASN A 281 -2.86 4.01 5.55
N TYR A 282 -3.12 4.06 4.25
CA TYR A 282 -2.76 3.05 3.27
C TYR A 282 -1.89 3.64 2.14
N ALA A 283 -1.17 4.74 2.43
CA ALA A 283 -0.33 5.41 1.45
C ALA A 283 0.64 4.44 0.76
N ASN A 284 0.79 4.58 -0.56
CA ASN A 284 1.67 3.73 -1.35
C ASN A 284 1.40 2.22 -1.19
N THR A 285 0.15 1.82 -0.98
CA THR A 285 -0.29 0.40 -0.94
C THR A 285 -1.21 0.15 -2.12
N LEU A 286 -1.07 -1.00 -2.80
CA LEU A 286 -2.06 -1.48 -3.76
C LEU A 286 -3.21 -2.15 -2.99
N LEU A 287 -4.43 -1.70 -3.23
CA LEU A 287 -5.60 -2.03 -2.44
C LEU A 287 -6.68 -2.65 -3.32
N ASN A 288 -7.40 -3.65 -2.78
CA ASN A 288 -8.60 -4.17 -3.41
C ASN A 288 -9.81 -3.34 -2.98
N THR A 289 -10.67 -2.97 -3.93
CA THR A 289 -11.92 -2.23 -3.72
C THR A 289 -12.95 -3.01 -2.93
N SER A 290 -12.89 -4.35 -2.94
CA SER A 290 -13.79 -5.19 -2.14
C SER A 290 -13.48 -5.17 -0.65
N TYR A 291 -12.38 -4.53 -0.22
CA TYR A 291 -12.03 -4.44 1.19
C TYR A 291 -12.93 -3.45 1.93
N GLU A 292 -13.54 -3.92 3.03
CA GLU A 292 -14.14 -3.04 4.01
C GLU A 292 -13.04 -2.41 4.86
N PHE A 293 -12.77 -1.13 4.63
CA PHE A 293 -11.85 -0.39 5.49
C PHE A 293 -12.52 -0.12 6.83
N PRO A 294 -11.84 -0.29 7.97
CA PRO A 294 -12.41 0.05 9.27
C PRO A 294 -12.64 1.56 9.41
N SER A 295 -11.86 2.38 8.70
CA SER A 295 -11.92 3.84 8.79
C SER A 295 -13.00 4.48 7.91
N PHE A 296 -13.37 5.72 8.24
CA PHE A 296 -14.30 6.53 7.45
C PHE A 296 -13.64 7.20 6.25
N ILE A 297 -12.35 7.52 6.37
CA ILE A 297 -11.50 8.14 5.37
C ILE A 297 -10.33 7.19 5.11
N ARG A 298 -10.03 6.96 3.83
CA ARG A 298 -8.85 6.24 3.39
C ARG A 298 -7.82 7.25 2.93
N HIS A 299 -6.65 7.27 3.56
CA HIS A 299 -5.47 7.93 3.01
C HIS A 299 -4.75 6.95 2.08
N GLY A 300 -4.72 7.29 0.78
CA GLY A 300 -4.10 6.49 -0.26
C GLY A 300 -4.75 6.74 -1.63
N SER A 301 -3.88 6.90 -2.64
CA SER A 301 -4.28 7.22 -4.01
C SER A 301 -5.33 6.27 -4.59
N SER A 302 -6.36 6.81 -5.22
CA SER A 302 -7.35 6.05 -5.97
C SER A 302 -6.74 5.27 -7.14
N LYS A 303 -5.59 5.72 -7.67
CA LYS A 303 -4.82 5.00 -8.71
C LYS A 303 -4.25 3.66 -8.21
N ASN A 304 -4.34 3.40 -6.91
CA ASN A 304 -3.92 2.16 -6.29
C ASN A 304 -5.11 1.31 -5.80
N LEU A 305 -6.33 1.64 -6.20
CA LEU A 305 -7.50 0.78 -6.00
C LEU A 305 -7.71 -0.10 -7.21
N PHE A 306 -7.91 -1.39 -6.95
CA PHE A 306 -8.10 -2.42 -7.96
C PHE A 306 -9.27 -3.30 -7.58
N GLU A 307 -9.92 -3.90 -8.57
CA GLU A 307 -10.89 -4.96 -8.36
C GLU A 307 -10.16 -6.30 -8.19
N ASN A 308 -10.84 -7.29 -7.61
CA ASN A 308 -10.36 -8.66 -7.64
C ASN A 308 -10.77 -9.33 -8.95
N LEU A 309 -9.86 -10.08 -9.56
CA LEU A 309 -10.21 -10.98 -10.65
C LEU A 309 -11.22 -12.02 -10.15
N PRO A 310 -12.32 -12.29 -10.88
CA PRO A 310 -13.23 -13.36 -10.51
C PRO A 310 -12.53 -14.72 -10.53
N ASP A 311 -12.77 -15.50 -9.48
CA ASP A 311 -12.20 -16.83 -9.31
C ASP A 311 -12.43 -17.78 -10.50
N ALA A 312 -13.54 -17.60 -11.22
CA ALA A 312 -13.90 -18.41 -12.39
C ALA A 312 -12.99 -18.16 -13.60
N ASP A 313 -12.33 -17.01 -13.66
CA ASP A 313 -11.56 -16.55 -14.82
C ASP A 313 -10.06 -16.85 -14.69
N VAL A 314 -9.64 -17.48 -13.58
CA VAL A 314 -8.23 -17.72 -13.28
C VAL A 314 -7.92 -19.14 -12.84
N THR A 315 -6.75 -19.65 -13.23
CA THR A 315 -6.21 -20.91 -12.75
C THR A 315 -4.78 -20.73 -12.24
N LEU A 316 -4.48 -21.30 -11.07
CA LEU A 316 -3.10 -21.43 -10.60
C LEU A 316 -2.50 -22.71 -11.17
N VAL A 317 -1.37 -22.62 -11.85
CA VAL A 317 -0.62 -23.78 -12.32
C VAL A 317 0.68 -23.93 -11.52
N VAL A 318 0.87 -25.12 -10.97
CA VAL A 318 1.93 -25.43 -10.01
C VAL A 318 2.87 -26.45 -10.62
N ALA A 319 4.15 -26.12 -10.72
CA ALA A 319 5.20 -27.10 -11.02
C ALA A 319 5.53 -27.91 -9.75
N TYR A 320 5.37 -29.22 -9.82
CA TYR A 320 5.78 -30.16 -8.76
C TYR A 320 7.07 -30.86 -9.18
N PHE A 321 8.19 -30.45 -8.59
CA PHE A 321 9.50 -31.05 -8.84
C PHE A 321 9.74 -32.31 -8.01
N ASP A 322 9.12 -32.39 -6.83
CA ASP A 322 9.19 -33.51 -5.90
C ASP A 322 7.90 -33.64 -5.08
N MET A 323 7.88 -34.60 -4.15
CA MET A 323 6.75 -34.80 -3.22
C MET A 323 6.83 -33.90 -1.98
N GLN A 324 7.84 -33.03 -1.88
CA GLN A 324 7.98 -32.09 -0.78
C GLN A 324 7.19 -30.80 -1.11
N GLY A 325 6.90 -30.00 -0.09
CA GLY A 325 6.20 -28.73 -0.25
C GLY A 325 4.94 -28.62 0.61
N HIS A 326 4.57 -27.38 0.89
CA HIS A 326 3.46 -27.05 1.80
C HIS A 326 2.28 -26.40 1.08
N LEU A 327 2.30 -26.32 -0.26
CA LEU A 327 1.23 -25.70 -1.04
C LEU A 327 -0.15 -26.28 -0.69
N ARG A 328 -0.25 -27.62 -0.59
CA ARG A 328 -1.51 -28.30 -0.25
C ARG A 328 -2.07 -27.87 1.10
N GLU A 329 -1.19 -27.53 2.05
CA GLU A 329 -1.59 -27.08 3.38
C GLU A 329 -2.18 -25.65 3.36
N THR A 330 -1.88 -24.88 2.30
CA THR A 330 -2.44 -23.53 2.08
C THR A 330 -3.72 -23.51 1.24
N ILE A 331 -4.16 -24.62 0.65
CA ILE A 331 -5.39 -24.63 -0.16
C ILE A 331 -6.66 -24.42 0.70
N PRO A 332 -6.79 -25.03 1.91
CA PRO A 332 -7.96 -24.83 2.76
C PRO A 332 -8.07 -23.43 3.40
N THR A 333 -7.13 -22.52 3.13
CA THR A 333 -7.15 -21.13 3.63
C THR A 333 -7.91 -20.20 2.69
N ASN A 334 -7.90 -18.89 2.93
CA ASN A 334 -8.54 -17.92 2.03
C ASN A 334 -7.78 -17.81 0.70
N HIS A 335 -8.07 -18.74 -0.22
CA HIS A 335 -7.34 -18.96 -1.46
C HIS A 335 -8.00 -18.22 -2.66
N PRO A 336 -7.26 -17.36 -3.41
CA PRO A 336 -7.81 -16.60 -4.54
C PRO A 336 -8.10 -17.45 -5.79
N PHE A 337 -7.54 -18.66 -5.87
CA PHE A 337 -7.74 -19.53 -7.03
C PHE A 337 -8.65 -20.70 -6.66
N LYS A 338 -9.84 -20.79 -7.28
CA LYS A 338 -10.74 -21.94 -7.10
C LYS A 338 -10.43 -23.10 -8.04
N LYS A 339 -9.54 -22.88 -9.02
CA LYS A 339 -8.98 -23.91 -9.92
C LYS A 339 -7.46 -23.96 -9.78
N ILE A 340 -6.93 -25.13 -9.47
CA ILE A 340 -5.48 -25.39 -9.40
C ILE A 340 -5.14 -26.60 -10.28
N VAL A 341 -4.11 -26.45 -11.12
CA VAL A 341 -3.52 -27.54 -11.91
C VAL A 341 -2.10 -27.79 -11.42
N GLY A 342 -1.85 -28.97 -10.85
CA GLY A 342 -0.51 -29.42 -10.48
C GLY A 342 0.13 -30.26 -11.57
N LEU A 343 1.24 -29.79 -12.14
CA LEU A 343 2.03 -30.48 -13.15
C LEU A 343 3.22 -31.19 -12.49
N THR A 344 3.23 -32.52 -12.51
CA THR A 344 4.27 -33.31 -11.83
C THR A 344 5.36 -33.72 -12.80
N TYR A 345 6.62 -33.41 -12.47
CA TYR A 345 7.81 -33.82 -13.24
C TYR A 345 8.41 -35.14 -12.74
N PHE A 346 7.64 -35.89 -11.95
CA PHE A 346 7.89 -37.26 -11.55
C PHE A 346 6.63 -38.10 -11.85
N SER A 347 6.79 -39.43 -11.85
CA SER A 347 5.70 -40.36 -12.15
C SER A 347 4.59 -40.25 -11.11
N GLN A 348 3.41 -39.78 -11.54
CA GLN A 348 2.22 -39.68 -10.69
C GLN A 348 0.95 -39.92 -11.52
N THR A 349 0.00 -40.65 -10.95
CA THR A 349 -1.32 -40.84 -11.55
C THR A 349 -2.10 -39.54 -11.52
N SER A 350 -2.80 -39.21 -12.61
CA SER A 350 -3.69 -38.04 -12.61
C SER A 350 -4.80 -38.20 -11.59
N THR A 351 -5.03 -37.15 -10.80
CA THR A 351 -6.08 -37.10 -9.77
C THR A 351 -6.82 -35.77 -9.84
N THR A 352 -8.05 -35.76 -9.34
CA THR A 352 -8.82 -34.53 -9.15
C THR A 352 -9.47 -34.61 -7.78
N GLU A 353 -9.33 -33.54 -7.01
CA GLU A 353 -9.78 -33.44 -5.63
C GLU A 353 -10.49 -32.10 -5.42
N GLU A 354 -11.56 -32.11 -4.64
CA GLU A 354 -12.26 -30.92 -4.18
C GLU A 354 -11.86 -30.66 -2.73
N ILE A 355 -11.23 -29.52 -2.47
CA ILE A 355 -10.73 -29.14 -1.15
C ILE A 355 -11.62 -28.02 -0.61
N PRO A 356 -12.33 -28.22 0.52
CA PRO A 356 -13.13 -27.16 1.14
C PRO A 356 -12.25 -25.99 1.58
N ALA A 357 -12.64 -24.77 1.22
CA ALA A 357 -11.95 -23.54 1.60
C ALA A 357 -12.96 -22.39 1.85
N PRO A 358 -12.59 -21.36 2.63
CA PRO A 358 -13.33 -20.11 2.71
C PRO A 358 -13.70 -19.55 1.32
N GLY A 359 -14.93 -19.07 1.17
CA GLY A 359 -15.43 -18.54 -0.10
C GLY A 359 -15.74 -19.58 -1.19
N GLY A 360 -15.62 -20.87 -0.91
CA GLY A 360 -15.98 -21.96 -1.84
C GLY A 360 -14.87 -22.98 -2.05
N ASN A 361 -15.24 -24.18 -2.49
CA ASN A 361 -14.32 -25.29 -2.73
C ASN A 361 -13.28 -24.94 -3.81
N VAL A 362 -12.08 -25.49 -3.64
CA VAL A 362 -10.99 -25.42 -4.61
C VAL A 362 -10.84 -26.77 -5.29
N THR A 363 -10.90 -26.79 -6.62
CA THR A 363 -10.59 -27.97 -7.43
C THR A 363 -9.08 -28.05 -7.66
N LEU A 364 -8.43 -29.09 -7.13
CA LEU A 364 -7.03 -29.42 -7.43
C LEU A 364 -6.96 -30.60 -8.38
N LYS A 365 -6.45 -30.37 -9.60
CA LYS A 365 -6.18 -31.42 -10.58
C LYS A 365 -4.68 -31.66 -10.69
N MET A 366 -4.22 -32.86 -10.34
CA MET A 366 -2.83 -33.28 -10.56
C MET A 366 -2.74 -34.04 -11.90
N GLU A 367 -1.72 -33.74 -12.69
CA GLU A 367 -1.43 -34.47 -13.92
C GLU A 367 0.08 -34.51 -14.20
N GLN A 368 0.53 -35.57 -14.87
CA GLN A 368 1.93 -35.70 -15.23
C GLN A 368 2.28 -34.73 -16.35
N ALA A 369 3.39 -34.00 -16.17
CA ALA A 369 3.96 -33.15 -17.20
C ALA A 369 4.42 -33.98 -18.42
N THR A 370 4.26 -33.39 -19.59
CA THR A 370 4.65 -33.93 -20.90
C THR A 370 5.89 -33.26 -21.46
N LYS A 371 6.32 -32.16 -20.83
CA LYS A 371 7.54 -31.42 -21.16
C LYS A 371 8.49 -31.38 -19.97
N GLU A 372 9.68 -30.88 -20.22
CA GLU A 372 10.72 -30.70 -19.20
C GLU A 372 10.37 -29.52 -18.28
N PRO A 373 10.85 -29.50 -17.01
CA PRO A 373 10.45 -28.49 -16.03
C PRO A 373 10.72 -27.04 -16.42
N TYR A 374 11.78 -26.79 -17.21
CA TYR A 374 12.07 -25.43 -17.68
C TYR A 374 10.94 -24.87 -18.58
N TYR A 375 10.17 -25.73 -19.26
CA TYR A 375 9.12 -25.35 -20.20
C TYR A 375 7.74 -25.11 -19.53
N HIS A 376 7.73 -24.99 -18.20
CA HIS A 376 6.52 -24.94 -17.37
C HIS A 376 5.46 -23.91 -17.84
N LEU A 377 5.85 -22.69 -18.22
CA LEU A 377 4.90 -21.65 -18.63
C LEU A 377 4.09 -22.09 -19.85
N CYS A 378 4.77 -22.65 -20.84
CA CYS A 378 4.14 -23.06 -22.09
C CYS A 378 3.35 -24.35 -21.98
N GLU A 379 3.82 -25.27 -21.15
CA GLU A 379 2.99 -26.42 -20.79
C GLU A 379 1.72 -25.98 -20.05
N ALA A 380 1.84 -25.10 -19.05
CA ALA A 380 0.71 -24.55 -18.30
C ALA A 380 -0.34 -23.92 -19.22
N ALA A 381 0.07 -23.07 -20.18
CA ALA A 381 -0.81 -22.43 -21.14
C ALA A 381 -1.64 -23.42 -21.97
N SER A 382 -1.12 -24.64 -22.20
CA SER A 382 -1.82 -25.70 -22.95
C SER A 382 -2.81 -26.51 -22.09
N LYS A 383 -2.76 -26.39 -20.76
CA LYS A 383 -3.53 -27.21 -19.81
C LYS A 383 -4.65 -26.44 -19.10
N VAL A 384 -4.68 -25.12 -19.22
CA VAL A 384 -5.69 -24.26 -18.60
C VAL A 384 -6.81 -23.91 -19.59
N ASP A 385 -8.03 -23.78 -19.06
CA ASP A 385 -9.24 -23.40 -19.82
C ASP A 385 -9.75 -22.00 -19.48
N THR A 386 -9.19 -21.39 -18.44
CA THR A 386 -9.53 -20.06 -17.95
C THR A 386 -8.91 -18.97 -18.81
N LYS A 387 -9.47 -17.76 -18.73
CA LYS A 387 -8.97 -16.59 -19.47
C LYS A 387 -7.54 -16.24 -19.07
N TRP A 388 -7.26 -16.36 -17.78
CA TRP A 388 -6.00 -16.02 -17.16
C TRP A 388 -5.42 -17.21 -16.40
N PHE A 389 -4.11 -17.29 -16.31
CA PHE A 389 -3.46 -18.21 -15.38
C PHE A 389 -2.25 -17.56 -14.70
N ALA A 390 -2.00 -18.00 -13.48
CA ALA A 390 -0.80 -17.67 -12.72
C ALA A 390 0.08 -18.91 -12.59
N LEU A 391 1.37 -18.71 -12.36
CA LEU A 391 2.33 -19.78 -12.17
C LEU A 391 2.88 -19.79 -10.74
N THR A 392 3.21 -20.99 -10.27
CA THR A 392 4.01 -21.19 -9.07
C THR A 392 4.71 -22.56 -9.11
N ASP A 393 5.40 -22.93 -8.05
CA ASP A 393 5.96 -24.26 -7.87
C ASP A 393 5.72 -24.79 -6.44
N ASN A 394 6.06 -26.06 -6.19
CA ASN A 394 5.85 -26.72 -4.91
C ASN A 394 6.83 -26.28 -3.80
N TYR A 395 7.80 -25.41 -4.11
CA TYR A 395 8.63 -24.73 -3.11
C TYR A 395 8.03 -23.41 -2.64
N HIS A 396 6.94 -22.98 -3.29
CA HIS A 396 6.13 -21.86 -2.86
C HIS A 396 4.89 -22.32 -2.10
N ILE A 397 4.35 -21.38 -1.32
CA ILE A 397 3.04 -21.45 -0.70
C ILE A 397 2.18 -20.29 -1.18
N VAL A 398 0.86 -20.41 -1.13
CA VAL A 398 -0.03 -19.28 -1.45
C VAL A 398 -0.21 -18.44 -0.19
N LYS A 399 0.11 -17.14 -0.32
CA LYS A 399 -0.10 -16.17 0.74
C LYS A 399 -1.59 -15.86 0.83
N ALA A 400 -2.24 -16.20 1.94
CA ALA A 400 -3.62 -15.80 2.21
C ALA A 400 -3.64 -14.67 3.26
N PRO A 401 -4.56 -13.69 3.13
CA PRO A 401 -5.48 -13.46 2.03
C PRO A 401 -4.78 -12.62 0.93
N VAL A 402 -4.82 -13.09 -0.32
CA VAL A 402 -4.35 -12.31 -1.48
C VAL A 402 -5.46 -12.22 -2.52
N SER A 403 -5.55 -11.06 -3.16
CA SER A 403 -6.41 -10.80 -4.30
C SER A 403 -5.56 -10.62 -5.56
N ILE A 404 -6.07 -11.06 -6.70
CA ILE A 404 -5.42 -10.82 -7.99
C ILE A 404 -5.96 -9.47 -8.48
N LEU A 405 -5.12 -8.46 -8.43
CA LEU A 405 -5.52 -7.07 -8.64
C LEU A 405 -5.70 -6.74 -10.13
N MET A 406 -6.86 -6.16 -10.44
CA MET A 406 -7.31 -5.78 -11.78
C MET A 406 -7.68 -4.29 -11.79
N GLU A 407 -7.13 -3.46 -12.68
CA GLU A 407 -7.59 -2.06 -12.83
C GLU A 407 -9.00 -2.03 -13.41
N THR A 408 -9.25 -2.93 -14.35
CA THR A 408 -10.57 -3.31 -14.87
C THR A 408 -10.54 -4.82 -15.11
N MET A 409 -11.70 -5.46 -15.29
CA MET A 409 -11.84 -6.91 -15.52
C MET A 409 -10.89 -7.54 -16.57
N ASP A 410 -10.36 -6.74 -17.50
CA ASP A 410 -9.49 -7.19 -18.59
C ASP A 410 -8.06 -6.63 -18.52
N LYS A 411 -7.71 -5.96 -17.41
CA LYS A 411 -6.44 -5.24 -17.26
C LYS A 411 -5.78 -5.54 -15.91
N PRO A 412 -5.06 -6.68 -15.77
CA PRO A 412 -4.35 -7.01 -14.53
C PRO A 412 -3.23 -6.02 -14.22
N VAL A 413 -2.94 -5.89 -12.92
CA VAL A 413 -1.72 -5.24 -12.46
C VAL A 413 -0.51 -6.06 -12.92
N LEU A 414 0.46 -5.36 -13.52
CA LEU A 414 1.74 -5.94 -13.94
C LEU A 414 2.85 -5.41 -13.02
N PRO A 415 3.20 -6.15 -11.96
CA PRO A 415 4.28 -5.74 -11.07
C PRO A 415 5.62 -5.76 -11.80
N TYR A 416 6.49 -4.81 -11.48
CA TYR A 416 7.84 -4.75 -12.03
C TYR A 416 8.88 -4.18 -11.06
N VAL A 417 10.14 -4.45 -11.40
CA VAL A 417 11.34 -3.82 -10.81
C VAL A 417 12.16 -3.16 -11.91
N LEU A 418 12.73 -1.99 -11.66
CA LEU A 418 13.59 -1.31 -12.64
C LEU A 418 14.89 -2.09 -12.88
N LYS A 419 15.30 -2.24 -14.16
CA LYS A 419 16.56 -2.89 -14.59
C LYS A 419 17.78 -2.38 -13.81
N GLY A 420 17.87 -1.06 -13.65
CA GLY A 420 18.97 -0.37 -12.96
C GLY A 420 18.88 -0.35 -11.43
N SER A 421 17.80 -0.87 -10.82
CA SER A 421 17.70 -0.91 -9.36
C SER A 421 18.63 -1.96 -8.77
N ARG A 422 19.10 -1.78 -7.53
CA ARG A 422 19.88 -2.81 -6.81
C ARG A 422 19.16 -4.17 -6.72
N TYR A 423 17.83 -4.16 -6.75
CA TYR A 423 17.00 -5.36 -6.66
C TYR A 423 17.02 -6.21 -7.93
N CYS A 424 17.43 -5.65 -9.07
CA CYS A 424 17.66 -6.39 -10.31
C CYS A 424 19.13 -6.36 -10.75
N GLY A 425 19.74 -5.17 -10.82
CA GLY A 425 21.09 -4.97 -11.34
C GLY A 425 22.19 -5.70 -10.57
N GLU A 426 21.99 -5.99 -9.28
CA GLU A 426 22.94 -6.77 -8.46
C GLU A 426 22.59 -8.27 -8.40
N ARG A 427 21.44 -8.68 -8.97
CA ARG A 427 20.94 -10.06 -8.97
C ARG A 427 21.21 -10.74 -10.31
N PRO A 428 22.13 -11.72 -10.39
CA PRO A 428 22.51 -12.31 -11.66
C PRO A 428 21.37 -13.00 -12.41
N ASN A 429 20.44 -13.63 -11.68
CA ASN A 429 19.26 -14.25 -12.27
C ASN A 429 18.31 -13.24 -12.92
N CYS A 430 18.11 -12.06 -12.31
CA CYS A 430 17.32 -10.97 -12.90
C CYS A 430 17.94 -10.51 -14.21
N LYS A 431 19.24 -10.18 -14.16
CA LYS A 431 20.00 -9.75 -15.33
C LYS A 431 19.97 -10.78 -16.46
N ALA A 432 20.22 -12.06 -16.16
CA ALA A 432 20.23 -13.12 -17.15
C ALA A 432 18.84 -13.35 -17.79
N SER A 433 17.75 -13.20 -17.03
CA SER A 433 16.38 -13.29 -17.55
C SER A 433 16.08 -12.17 -18.55
N MET A 434 16.46 -10.93 -18.20
CA MET A 434 16.30 -9.79 -19.09
C MET A 434 17.17 -9.91 -20.35
N GLU A 435 18.46 -10.22 -20.21
CA GLU A 435 19.38 -10.38 -21.35
C GLU A 435 18.91 -11.46 -22.32
N GLN A 436 18.36 -12.58 -21.81
CA GLN A 436 17.73 -13.61 -22.64
C GLN A 436 16.55 -13.04 -23.43
N ALA A 437 15.62 -12.36 -22.76
CA ALA A 437 14.43 -11.82 -23.41
C ALA A 437 14.77 -10.78 -24.50
N GLU A 438 15.75 -9.92 -24.22
CA GLU A 438 16.28 -8.92 -25.16
C GLU A 438 16.94 -9.57 -26.38
N ASP A 439 17.74 -10.63 -26.18
CA ASP A 439 18.38 -11.41 -27.26
C ASP A 439 17.36 -12.19 -28.10
N LEU A 440 16.33 -12.78 -27.49
CA LEU A 440 15.31 -13.56 -28.20
C LEU A 440 14.39 -12.69 -29.06
N PHE A 441 14.02 -11.50 -28.60
CA PHE A 441 12.99 -10.67 -29.24
C PHE A 441 13.50 -9.32 -29.78
N SER A 442 14.79 -9.04 -29.67
CA SER A 442 15.43 -7.82 -30.19
C SER A 442 14.79 -6.52 -29.67
N ILE A 443 14.52 -6.48 -28.36
CA ILE A 443 13.97 -5.33 -27.64
C ILE A 443 14.89 -4.98 -26.45
N ASP A 444 14.78 -3.77 -25.90
CA ASP A 444 15.46 -3.37 -24.66
C ASP A 444 14.42 -3.24 -23.55
N LEU A 445 14.54 -4.07 -22.52
CA LEU A 445 13.64 -4.05 -21.38
C LEU A 445 14.14 -3.06 -20.34
N MET A 446 13.28 -2.14 -19.93
CA MET A 446 13.57 -1.25 -18.78
C MET A 446 13.16 -1.85 -17.44
N TYR A 447 12.39 -2.93 -17.48
CA TYR A 447 11.67 -3.49 -16.34
C TYR A 447 11.82 -5.01 -16.33
N HIS A 448 12.08 -5.55 -15.14
CA HIS A 448 12.03 -6.98 -14.86
C HIS A 448 10.67 -7.36 -14.28
N HIS A 449 10.15 -8.49 -14.75
CA HIS A 449 8.90 -9.10 -14.29
C HIS A 449 9.15 -10.49 -13.72
N ASP A 450 8.62 -10.75 -12.53
CA ASP A 450 8.74 -12.06 -11.89
C ASP A 450 7.72 -13.04 -12.48
N LYS A 451 8.19 -14.22 -12.89
CA LYS A 451 7.35 -15.28 -13.47
C LYS A 451 6.17 -15.66 -12.57
N TYR A 452 6.35 -15.60 -11.26
CA TYR A 452 5.35 -15.99 -10.27
C TYR A 452 4.46 -14.82 -9.83
N GLU A 453 4.61 -13.62 -10.41
CA GLU A 453 3.78 -12.46 -10.08
C GLU A 453 3.08 -11.88 -11.32
N VAL A 454 3.30 -12.47 -12.50
CA VAL A 454 2.63 -12.10 -13.75
C VAL A 454 1.40 -12.99 -13.96
N LEU A 455 0.30 -12.35 -14.31
CA LEU A 455 -0.90 -13.03 -14.80
C LEU A 455 -0.80 -13.16 -16.33
N TYR A 456 -0.85 -14.39 -16.84
CA TYR A 456 -0.74 -14.68 -18.25
C TYR A 456 -2.12 -14.84 -18.87
N LYS A 457 -2.37 -14.17 -19.99
CA LYS A 457 -3.60 -14.36 -20.76
C LYS A 457 -3.45 -15.63 -21.58
N THR A 458 -4.30 -16.63 -21.35
CA THR A 458 -4.14 -17.98 -21.91
C THR A 458 -3.96 -17.98 -23.43
N ALA A 459 -4.82 -17.26 -24.16
CA ALA A 459 -4.76 -17.18 -25.61
C ALA A 459 -3.46 -16.54 -26.14
N ASP A 460 -2.90 -15.59 -25.39
CA ASP A 460 -1.68 -14.89 -25.78
C ASP A 460 -0.45 -15.71 -25.39
N ALA A 461 -0.47 -16.39 -24.24
CA ALA A 461 0.58 -17.31 -23.82
C ALA A 461 0.75 -18.47 -24.83
N ILE A 462 -0.33 -19.01 -25.39
CA ILE A 462 -0.26 -20.04 -26.44
C ILE A 462 0.47 -19.50 -27.69
N GLN A 463 0.17 -18.28 -28.11
CA GLN A 463 0.84 -17.64 -29.25
C GLN A 463 2.31 -17.32 -28.95
N PHE A 464 2.58 -16.81 -27.75
CA PHE A 464 3.93 -16.57 -27.25
C PHE A 464 4.76 -17.85 -27.28
N CYS A 465 4.22 -18.97 -26.81
CA CYS A 465 4.95 -20.23 -26.78
C CYS A 465 5.34 -20.74 -28.17
N ALA A 466 4.47 -20.57 -29.16
CA ALA A 466 4.82 -20.85 -30.56
C ALA A 466 5.93 -19.92 -31.08
N ALA A 467 5.92 -18.63 -30.70
CA ALA A 467 6.97 -17.70 -31.05
C ALA A 467 8.30 -17.99 -30.33
N TRP A 468 8.24 -18.39 -29.06
CA TRP A 468 9.39 -18.75 -28.24
C TRP A 468 10.09 -20.00 -28.79
N ASP A 469 9.34 -21.01 -29.23
CA ASP A 469 9.91 -22.21 -29.88
C ASP A 469 10.70 -21.84 -31.16
N VAL A 470 10.22 -20.86 -31.92
CA VAL A 470 10.92 -20.35 -33.11
C VAL A 470 12.16 -19.55 -32.70
N ALA A 471 12.04 -18.64 -31.73
CA ALA A 471 13.15 -17.79 -31.26
C ALA A 471 14.28 -18.60 -30.61
N THR A 472 13.95 -19.75 -30.04
CA THR A 472 14.91 -20.65 -29.37
C THR A 472 15.42 -21.77 -30.25
N GLN A 473 15.09 -21.79 -31.55
CA GLN A 473 15.56 -22.84 -32.46
C GLN A 473 17.10 -22.89 -32.49
N GLY A 474 17.67 -24.05 -32.13
CA GLY A 474 19.11 -24.24 -32.04
C GLY A 474 19.75 -23.71 -30.75
N LYS A 475 18.97 -23.06 -29.88
CA LYS A 475 19.32 -22.76 -28.49
C LYS A 475 18.82 -23.88 -27.58
N GLY A 476 19.40 -23.99 -26.40
CA GLY A 476 19.14 -25.08 -25.49
C GLY A 476 19.47 -24.72 -24.05
N TRP A 477 18.69 -25.30 -23.14
CA TRP A 477 18.94 -25.19 -21.71
C TRP A 477 20.26 -25.87 -21.30
N SER A 478 20.56 -27.04 -21.88
CA SER A 478 21.73 -27.86 -21.53
C SER A 478 23.07 -27.31 -22.02
N ASN A 479 23.08 -26.46 -23.04
CA ASN A 479 24.29 -25.87 -23.61
C ASN A 479 24.50 -24.40 -23.20
N CYS A 480 23.75 -23.92 -22.19
CA CYS A 480 23.82 -22.54 -21.67
C CYS A 480 23.50 -21.43 -22.68
N SER A 481 22.96 -21.74 -23.86
CA SER A 481 22.47 -20.71 -24.79
C SER A 481 21.09 -20.16 -24.39
N LEU A 482 20.43 -20.84 -23.44
CA LEU A 482 19.30 -20.31 -22.67
C LEU A 482 19.64 -20.34 -21.19
N SER A 483 19.52 -19.19 -20.53
CA SER A 483 19.65 -19.07 -19.08
C SER A 483 18.43 -19.69 -18.39
N PHE A 484 17.25 -19.42 -18.95
CA PHE A 484 15.96 -19.86 -18.43
C PHE A 484 15.09 -20.52 -19.53
N GLY A 485 14.08 -21.29 -19.14
CA GLY A 485 12.96 -21.58 -20.06
C GLY A 485 12.10 -20.33 -20.24
N PRO A 486 10.91 -20.43 -20.83
CA PRO A 486 10.07 -19.26 -21.04
C PRO A 486 9.79 -18.52 -19.71
N THR A 487 10.17 -17.25 -19.66
CA THR A 487 10.02 -16.35 -18.49
C THR A 487 8.91 -15.32 -18.68
N ALA A 488 8.59 -14.57 -17.62
CA ALA A 488 7.73 -13.38 -17.74
C ALA A 488 8.39 -12.28 -18.58
N ASP A 489 9.70 -12.08 -18.45
CA ASP A 489 10.45 -11.12 -19.27
C ASP A 489 10.37 -11.49 -20.76
N ASP A 490 10.53 -12.78 -21.12
CA ASP A 490 10.36 -13.26 -22.50
C ASP A 490 8.95 -12.96 -23.03
N TYR A 491 7.90 -13.20 -22.23
CA TYR A 491 6.51 -12.97 -22.61
C TYR A 491 6.21 -11.48 -22.84
N ILE A 492 6.68 -10.61 -21.96
CA ILE A 492 6.51 -9.15 -22.09
C ILE A 492 7.35 -8.62 -23.26
N ALA A 493 8.59 -9.09 -23.43
CA ALA A 493 9.45 -8.76 -24.56
C ALA A 493 8.80 -9.11 -25.89
N TRP A 494 8.25 -10.32 -26.02
CA TRP A 494 7.50 -10.74 -27.19
C TRP A 494 6.31 -9.81 -27.48
N LYS A 495 5.50 -9.48 -26.46
CA LYS A 495 4.38 -8.53 -26.61
C LYS A 495 4.85 -7.16 -27.10
N ILE A 496 5.94 -6.63 -26.56
CA ILE A 496 6.51 -5.34 -27.00
C ILE A 496 7.01 -5.42 -28.45
N SER A 497 7.65 -6.53 -28.84
CA SER A 497 8.20 -6.71 -30.19
C SER A 497 7.11 -6.81 -31.28
N SER A 498 5.89 -7.19 -30.89
CA SER A 498 4.80 -7.45 -31.83
C SER A 498 3.87 -6.24 -31.96
N PRO A 499 3.62 -5.73 -33.17
CA PRO A 499 2.77 -4.56 -33.39
C PRO A 499 1.28 -4.81 -33.06
N SER A 500 0.90 -6.08 -32.86
CA SER A 500 -0.47 -6.48 -32.52
C SER A 500 -0.80 -6.26 -31.05
N PHE A 501 0.18 -6.01 -30.20
CA PHE A 501 -0.02 -5.85 -28.76
C PHE A 501 0.40 -4.45 -28.30
N ASN A 502 -0.32 -3.96 -27.29
CA ASN A 502 0.10 -2.80 -26.53
C ASN A 502 0.00 -3.14 -25.05
N VAL A 503 1.15 -3.30 -24.40
CA VAL A 503 1.24 -3.69 -22.98
C VAL A 503 0.46 -2.71 -22.09
N SER A 504 0.46 -1.40 -22.38
CA SER A 504 -0.26 -0.42 -21.54
C SER A 504 -1.79 -0.52 -21.64
N ASN A 505 -2.30 -1.16 -22.70
CA ASN A 505 -3.73 -1.39 -22.87
C ASN A 505 -4.19 -2.65 -22.14
N GLU A 506 -3.32 -3.64 -22.01
CA GLU A 506 -3.65 -4.94 -21.39
C GLU A 506 -3.20 -5.05 -19.94
N PHE A 507 -2.23 -4.24 -19.51
CA PHE A 507 -1.66 -4.32 -18.18
C PHE A 507 -1.57 -2.94 -17.53
N THR A 508 -1.66 -2.93 -16.20
CA THR A 508 -1.42 -1.74 -15.38
C THR A 508 -0.08 -1.88 -14.69
N PRO A 509 1.01 -1.32 -15.26
CA PRO A 509 2.35 -1.50 -14.71
C PRO A 509 2.47 -0.83 -13.33
N LYS A 510 3.04 -1.54 -12.36
CA LYS A 510 3.29 -1.03 -11.00
C LYS A 510 4.70 -1.36 -10.50
N ASP A 511 5.42 -0.32 -10.11
CA ASP A 511 6.73 -0.45 -9.48
C ASP A 511 6.59 -1.00 -8.06
N LYS A 512 7.05 -2.25 -7.86
CA LYS A 512 7.01 -2.92 -6.56
C LYS A 512 7.83 -2.20 -5.50
N THR A 513 8.91 -1.54 -5.89
CA THR A 513 9.80 -0.83 -4.96
C THR A 513 9.12 0.43 -4.40
N ARG A 514 8.17 0.98 -5.14
CA ARG A 514 7.46 2.21 -4.79
C ARG A 514 6.13 1.94 -4.08
N TYR A 515 5.32 1.01 -4.59
CA TYR A 515 3.96 0.79 -4.08
C TYR A 515 3.83 -0.43 -3.18
N GLY A 516 4.95 -1.10 -2.89
CA GLY A 516 4.90 -2.44 -2.34
C GLY A 516 4.28 -3.43 -3.33
N TRP A 517 4.35 -4.69 -2.99
CA TRP A 517 3.67 -5.73 -3.74
C TRP A 517 3.38 -6.91 -2.82
N ARG A 518 2.12 -7.32 -2.80
CA ARG A 518 1.71 -8.56 -2.14
C ARG A 518 1.68 -9.65 -3.19
N ALA A 519 2.82 -10.34 -3.34
CA ALA A 519 2.87 -11.53 -4.17
C ALA A 519 1.82 -12.54 -3.67
N TRP A 520 1.11 -13.21 -4.58
CA TRP A 520 0.20 -14.29 -4.21
C TRP A 520 0.94 -15.54 -3.73
N THR A 521 2.23 -15.64 -4.01
CA THR A 521 3.09 -16.73 -3.55
C THR A 521 4.24 -16.23 -2.70
N SER A 522 4.71 -17.12 -1.85
CA SER A 522 5.91 -16.95 -1.06
C SER A 522 6.79 -18.15 -1.15
N LEU A 523 8.08 -17.93 -1.06
CA LEU A 523 9.04 -19.01 -1.06
C LEU A 523 9.11 -19.62 0.35
N TRP A 524 8.90 -20.94 0.43
CA TRP A 524 9.05 -21.70 1.67
C TRP A 524 10.37 -22.47 1.70
N ASN A 525 10.84 -22.93 0.55
CA ASN A 525 12.11 -23.64 0.41
C ASN A 525 12.89 -22.98 -0.74
N PRO A 526 14.18 -22.65 -0.60
CA PRO A 526 14.94 -22.21 -1.75
C PRO A 526 14.94 -23.30 -2.82
N ALA A 527 14.78 -22.90 -4.07
CA ALA A 527 15.01 -23.80 -5.19
C ALA A 527 16.45 -24.36 -5.12
N PRO A 528 16.70 -25.57 -5.63
CA PRO A 528 18.05 -26.10 -5.74
C PRO A 528 18.96 -25.15 -6.53
N VAL A 529 20.24 -25.10 -6.15
CA VAL A 529 21.28 -24.37 -6.90
C VAL A 529 21.37 -24.92 -8.31
N ASP A 530 21.43 -24.03 -9.30
CA ASP A 530 21.72 -24.41 -10.68
C ASP A 530 23.21 -24.74 -10.80
N ASP A 531 23.52 -26.00 -11.14
CA ASP A 531 24.89 -26.51 -11.22
C ASP A 531 25.55 -26.33 -12.59
N ARG A 532 24.85 -25.71 -13.56
CA ARG A 532 25.37 -25.47 -14.90
C ARG A 532 26.48 -24.41 -14.90
N GLN A 533 27.56 -24.67 -15.62
CA GLN A 533 28.66 -23.72 -15.82
C GLN A 533 28.40 -22.81 -17.04
N CYS A 534 27.46 -21.88 -16.88
CA CYS A 534 27.13 -20.91 -17.94
C CYS A 534 27.97 -19.63 -17.84
N SER A 535 28.21 -18.93 -18.97
CA SER A 535 28.96 -17.67 -19.00
C SER A 535 28.25 -16.54 -18.24
N THR A 536 26.91 -16.56 -18.24
CA THR A 536 26.06 -15.75 -17.37
C THR A 536 25.87 -16.46 -16.03
N THR A 537 26.07 -15.77 -14.92
CA THR A 537 25.84 -16.34 -13.58
C THR A 537 24.35 -16.62 -13.37
N LEU A 538 24.02 -17.90 -13.15
CA LEU A 538 22.69 -18.40 -12.82
C LEU A 538 22.46 -18.40 -11.30
N TYR A 539 21.30 -18.87 -10.85
CA TYR A 539 20.97 -19.02 -9.43
C TYR A 539 21.98 -19.96 -8.73
N GLY A 540 22.95 -19.37 -8.03
CA GLY A 540 24.11 -20.03 -7.45
C GLY A 540 24.03 -20.21 -5.93
N ILE A 541 25.14 -20.67 -5.33
CA ILE A 541 25.25 -20.85 -3.87
C ILE A 541 25.03 -19.53 -3.12
N LYS A 542 25.51 -18.40 -3.67
CA LYS A 542 25.34 -17.09 -3.04
C LYS A 542 23.86 -16.73 -2.96
N GLU A 543 23.14 -16.80 -4.08
CA GLU A 543 21.72 -16.51 -4.20
C GLU A 543 20.90 -17.47 -3.34
N TYR A 544 21.27 -18.76 -3.30
CA TYR A 544 20.67 -19.75 -2.41
C TYR A 544 20.80 -19.36 -0.94
N LEU A 545 21.99 -18.94 -0.50
CA LEU A 545 22.21 -18.53 0.89
C LEU A 545 21.47 -17.23 1.24
N GLU A 546 21.43 -16.25 0.32
CA GLU A 546 20.64 -15.03 0.48
C GLU A 546 19.14 -15.35 0.59
N THR A 547 18.64 -16.23 -0.28
CA THR A 547 17.24 -16.67 -0.31
C THR A 547 16.88 -17.42 0.96
N LEU A 548 17.75 -18.34 1.41
CA LEU A 548 17.59 -19.05 2.67
C LEU A 548 17.55 -18.09 3.87
N GLY A 549 18.34 -17.03 3.86
CA GLY A 549 18.31 -15.98 4.89
C GLY A 549 17.03 -15.14 4.89
N ASN A 550 16.32 -15.07 3.76
CA ASN A 550 15.07 -14.33 3.61
C ASN A 550 13.82 -15.17 3.95
N ILE A 551 13.96 -16.50 4.06
CA ILE A 551 12.91 -17.41 4.53
C ILE A 551 12.99 -17.44 6.07
N SER A 552 12.23 -16.57 6.74
CA SER A 552 12.19 -16.56 8.21
C SER A 552 11.25 -17.64 8.75
N LYS A 553 11.58 -18.21 9.93
CA LYS A 553 10.70 -19.12 10.69
C LYS A 553 9.39 -18.46 11.13
N CYS A 554 9.40 -17.13 11.26
CA CYS A 554 8.24 -16.28 11.53
C CYS A 554 7.76 -15.50 10.31
N ALA A 555 8.45 -15.56 9.17
CA ALA A 555 7.90 -15.01 7.95
C ALA A 555 6.84 -15.99 7.47
N VAL A 556 5.60 -15.75 7.92
CA VAL A 556 4.38 -15.79 7.10
C VAL A 556 4.58 -16.48 5.77
N ASP A 557 3.96 -17.63 5.48
CA ASP A 557 2.52 -17.65 5.17
C ASP A 557 1.75 -18.95 5.51
N TYR A 558 2.23 -19.78 6.43
CA TYR A 558 1.48 -21.00 6.79
C TYR A 558 0.47 -20.79 7.93
N VAL A 559 0.78 -19.93 8.89
CA VAL A 559 0.02 -19.84 10.13
C VAL A 559 -0.99 -18.71 10.04
N GLU A 560 -2.15 -18.95 9.40
CA GLU A 560 -3.33 -18.08 9.50
C GLU A 560 -4.08 -18.25 10.84
N ASN A 561 -3.56 -19.04 11.78
CA ASN A 561 -4.13 -19.19 13.11
C ASN A 561 -3.38 -18.31 14.11
N SER A 562 -4.06 -17.30 14.64
CA SER A 562 -3.53 -16.42 15.70
C SER A 562 -2.91 -17.22 16.84
N SER A 563 -3.51 -18.35 17.21
CA SER A 563 -3.05 -19.22 18.31
C SER A 563 -1.72 -19.91 17.99
N GLY A 564 -1.54 -20.32 16.72
CA GLY A 564 -0.28 -20.93 16.26
C GLY A 564 0.84 -19.89 16.20
N CYS A 565 0.52 -18.67 15.77
CA CYS A 565 1.50 -17.58 15.70
C CYS A 565 1.93 -17.11 17.09
N ILE A 566 0.97 -16.94 18.01
CA ILE A 566 1.21 -16.53 19.41
C ILE A 566 2.08 -17.57 20.16
N GLY A 567 2.08 -18.83 19.71
CA GLY A 567 2.90 -19.89 20.30
C GLY A 567 4.40 -19.74 20.10
N ASP A 568 4.85 -18.94 19.14
CA ASP A 568 6.27 -18.69 18.88
C ASP A 568 6.67 -17.31 19.42
N THR A 569 7.58 -17.29 20.39
CA THR A 569 8.05 -16.05 21.04
C THR A 569 8.80 -15.09 20.11
N THR A 570 9.25 -15.59 18.95
CA THR A 570 9.92 -14.78 17.92
C THR A 570 8.94 -14.22 16.88
N CYS A 571 7.65 -14.58 16.97
CA CYS A 571 6.62 -14.12 16.04
C CYS A 571 5.56 -13.24 16.71
N MET A 572 4.83 -12.48 15.91
CA MET A 572 3.66 -11.72 16.33
C MET A 572 2.52 -11.87 15.31
N TRP A 573 1.31 -12.08 15.82
CA TRP A 573 0.11 -12.11 14.98
C TRP A 573 -0.31 -10.68 14.66
N ARG A 574 -0.36 -10.34 13.37
CA ARG A 574 -0.98 -9.11 12.89
C ARG A 574 -2.34 -9.45 12.29
N PRO A 575 -3.46 -9.09 12.96
CA PRO A 575 -4.77 -9.19 12.34
C PRO A 575 -4.79 -8.37 11.06
N MET A 576 -5.22 -8.98 9.96
CA MET A 576 -5.39 -8.31 8.67
C MET A 576 -6.68 -8.83 8.04
N PHE A 577 -7.72 -8.02 8.08
CA PHE A 577 -9.04 -8.34 7.50
C PHE A 577 -9.71 -9.52 8.23
N GLU A 578 -10.32 -10.44 7.49
CA GLU A 578 -10.94 -11.68 8.02
C GLU A 578 -9.91 -12.75 8.42
N SER A 579 -8.61 -12.51 8.19
CA SER A 579 -7.52 -13.36 8.66
C SER A 579 -6.39 -12.53 9.28
N GLY A 580 -5.15 -12.99 9.18
CA GLY A 580 -4.00 -12.27 9.69
C GLY A 580 -2.71 -12.95 9.28
N VAL A 581 -1.62 -12.25 9.56
CA VAL A 581 -0.30 -12.58 9.08
C VAL A 581 0.61 -12.67 10.29
N CYS A 582 1.25 -13.83 10.44
CA CYS A 582 2.25 -14.07 11.46
C CYS A 582 3.60 -13.50 11.02
N MET A 583 4.07 -12.42 11.64
CA MET A 583 5.31 -11.76 11.26
C MET A 583 6.40 -12.00 12.30
N LEU A 584 7.66 -11.77 11.95
CA LEU A 584 8.75 -11.68 12.94
C LEU A 584 8.41 -10.56 13.95
N ASN A 585 8.50 -10.86 15.24
CA ASN A 585 8.33 -9.87 16.30
C ASN A 585 9.56 -8.94 16.30
N PRO A 586 9.42 -7.64 15.98
CA PRO A 586 10.55 -6.71 15.95
C PRO A 586 11.21 -6.49 17.32
N LYS A 587 10.55 -6.91 18.42
CA LYS A 587 11.11 -6.88 19.78
C LYS A 587 11.90 -8.14 20.16
N SER A 588 11.92 -9.15 19.28
CA SER A 588 12.62 -10.42 19.52
C SER A 588 14.07 -10.43 19.03
N THR A 589 14.49 -9.35 18.35
CA THR A 589 15.86 -9.11 17.86
C THR A 589 16.63 -8.15 18.74
#